data_AF-A0A9Q8ZDE5-F1
#
_entry.id   AF-A0A9Q8ZDE5-F1
#
_cell.length_a   1.000
_cell.length_b   1.000
_cell.length_c   1.000
_cell.angle_alpha   90.00
_cell.angle_beta   90.00
_cell.angle_gamma   90.00
#
_symmetry.space_group_name_H-M   'P 1'
#
loop_
_entity.id
_entity.type
_entity.pdbx_description
1 polymer ?
#
loop_
_entity_poly.entity_id
_entity_poly.type
_entity_poly.pdbx_seq_one_letter_code
_entity_poly.pdbx_strand_id
1 'polypeptide(L)'
;MAGIFDQSSISYFRIHGSIPANKRSKILADFEHSMTTRILLITLGTGAVGLNKMKTANIVHIIEPQWNPSVEHQAIGRIIRLGQEKTVKIVRYIMEGSVEKV
;
A
#
# COMPACT_ATOMS: atom_id res chain seq x y z
N MET A 1 -2.15 -11.05 -7.42
CA MET A 1 -3.18 -10.39 -6.58
C MET A 1 -4.29 -9.75 -7.41
N ALA A 2 -4.00 -8.87 -8.39
CA ALA A 2 -5.04 -8.26 -9.24
C ALA A 2 -6.09 -9.26 -9.78
N GLY A 3 -5.65 -10.38 -10.36
CA GLY A 3 -6.56 -11.40 -10.91
C GLY A 3 -7.50 -12.06 -9.90
N ILE A 4 -7.15 -12.12 -8.61
CA ILE A 4 -8.04 -12.68 -7.58
C ILE A 4 -9.18 -11.70 -7.28
N PHE A 5 -8.87 -10.40 -7.22
CA PHE A 5 -9.89 -9.37 -7.03
C PHE A 5 -10.82 -9.26 -8.25
N ASP A 6 -10.27 -9.43 -9.45
CA ASP A 6 -11.07 -9.47 -10.70
C ASP A 6 -12.05 -10.64 -10.68
N GLN A 7 -11.60 -11.84 -10.30
CA GLN A 7 -12.45 -13.03 -10.18
C GLN A 7 -13.55 -12.89 -9.11
N SER A 8 -13.23 -12.24 -8.00
CA SER A 8 -14.18 -12.00 -6.90
C SER A 8 -15.05 -10.76 -7.09
N SER A 9 -14.98 -10.07 -8.24
CA SER A 9 -15.70 -8.83 -8.52
C SER A 9 -15.50 -7.73 -7.46
N ILE A 10 -14.31 -7.66 -6.89
CA ILE A 10 -13.94 -6.66 -5.89
C ILE A 10 -13.28 -5.49 -6.60
N SER A 11 -13.80 -4.28 -6.40
CA SER A 11 -13.17 -3.07 -6.94
C SER A 11 -11.89 -2.73 -6.18
N TYR A 12 -10.83 -2.37 -6.90
CA TYR A 12 -9.54 -1.94 -6.33
C TYR A 12 -8.85 -0.93 -7.23
N PHE A 13 -7.98 -0.11 -6.62
CA PHE A 13 -7.01 0.69 -7.33
C PHE A 13 -5.65 -0.02 -7.34
N ARG A 14 -4.82 0.24 -8.35
CA ARG A 14 -3.49 -0.38 -8.47
C ARG A 14 -2.43 0.63 -8.87
N ILE A 15 -1.33 0.64 -8.12
CA ILE A 15 -0.14 1.45 -8.39
C ILE A 15 1.09 0.54 -8.46
N HIS A 16 1.87 0.66 -9.54
CA HIS A 16 3.10 -0.09 -9.75
C HIS A 16 4.14 0.74 -10.50
N GLY A 17 5.39 0.25 -10.52
CA GLY A 17 6.56 1.02 -10.96
C GLY A 17 6.54 1.50 -12.42
N SER A 18 5.77 0.86 -13.30
CA SER A 18 5.64 1.29 -14.71
C SER A 18 4.62 2.40 -14.93
N ILE A 19 3.79 2.75 -13.92
CA ILE A 19 2.84 3.86 -14.05
C ILE A 19 3.60 5.19 -13.93
N PRO A 20 3.44 6.15 -14.86
CA PRO A 20 4.05 7.48 -14.74
C PRO A 20 3.59 8.24 -13.49
N ALA A 21 4.46 9.07 -12.91
CA ALA A 21 4.19 9.79 -11.66
C ALA A 21 2.84 10.55 -11.66
N ASN A 22 2.53 11.28 -12.73
CA ASN A 22 1.27 12.04 -12.85
C ASN A 22 0.03 11.15 -12.75
N LYS A 23 0.07 9.94 -13.34
CA LYS A 23 -1.03 8.98 -13.24
C LYS A 23 -1.15 8.38 -11.84
N ARG A 24 -0.02 8.18 -11.13
CA ARG A 24 -0.02 7.70 -9.74
C ARG A 24 -0.75 8.69 -8.83
N SER A 25 -0.45 9.99 -8.97
CA SER A 25 -1.09 11.04 -8.18
C SER A 25 -2.60 11.10 -8.41
N LYS A 26 -3.05 10.89 -9.66
CA LYS A 26 -4.49 10.81 -9.96
C LYS A 26 -5.15 9.61 -9.28
N ILE A 27 -4.57 8.41 -9.40
CA ILE A 27 -5.10 7.19 -8.76
C ILE A 27 -5.18 7.34 -7.25
N LEU A 28 -4.19 7.97 -6.62
CA LEU A 28 -4.21 8.25 -5.18
C LEU A 28 -5.33 9.22 -4.81
N ALA A 29 -5.52 10.29 -5.59
CA ALA A 29 -6.61 11.24 -5.35
C ALA A 29 -7.98 10.55 -5.52
N ASP A 30 -8.15 9.74 -6.56
CA ASP A 30 -9.39 8.98 -6.79
C ASP A 30 -9.66 8.00 -5.64
N PHE A 31 -8.62 7.35 -5.11
CA PHE A 31 -8.71 6.48 -3.93
C PHE A 31 -9.10 7.26 -2.66
N GLU A 32 -8.52 8.44 -2.41
CA GLU A 32 -8.84 9.27 -1.24
C GLU A 32 -10.30 9.73 -1.23
N HIS A 33 -10.90 10.01 -2.41
CA HIS A 33 -12.28 10.48 -2.54
C HIS A 33 -13.31 9.35 -2.79
N SER A 34 -12.85 8.13 -3.01
CA SER A 34 -13.72 7.00 -3.32
C SER A 34 -14.51 6.54 -2.08
N MET A 35 -15.85 6.50 -2.21
CA MET A 35 -16.74 5.95 -1.18
C MET A 35 -16.99 4.44 -1.36
N THR A 36 -16.81 3.92 -2.58
CA THR A 36 -17.18 2.55 -2.98
C THR A 36 -15.98 1.61 -2.98
N THR A 37 -14.83 2.07 -3.49
CA THR A 37 -13.60 1.29 -3.58
C THR A 37 -12.69 1.63 -2.41
N ARG A 38 -12.37 0.63 -1.58
CA ARG A 38 -11.59 0.76 -0.33
C ARG A 38 -10.23 0.06 -0.39
N ILE A 39 -9.91 -0.59 -1.52
CA ILE A 39 -8.69 -1.39 -1.68
C ILE A 39 -7.74 -0.68 -2.64
N LEU A 40 -6.49 -0.53 -2.21
CA LEU A 40 -5.38 -0.05 -3.02
C LEU A 40 -4.25 -1.08 -2.99
N LEU A 41 -3.86 -1.56 -4.17
CA LEU A 41 -2.69 -2.41 -4.35
C LEU A 41 -1.50 -1.57 -4.76
N ILE A 42 -0.41 -1.67 -4.00
CA ILE A 42 0.83 -0.95 -4.28
C ILE A 42 2.04 -1.86 -4.13
N THR A 43 3.00 -1.74 -5.04
CA THR A 43 4.33 -2.35 -4.90
C THR A 43 5.15 -1.53 -3.90
N LEU A 44 5.86 -2.16 -2.96
CA LEU A 44 6.58 -1.44 -1.88
C LEU A 44 7.58 -0.40 -2.41
N GLY A 45 8.30 -0.71 -3.50
CA GLY A 45 9.23 0.23 -4.13
C GLY A 45 8.57 1.51 -4.65
N THR A 46 7.34 1.42 -5.16
CA THR A 46 6.56 2.60 -5.56
C THR A 46 5.95 3.31 -4.35
N GLY A 47 5.65 2.56 -3.28
CA GLY A 47 5.16 3.07 -2.01
C GLY A 47 6.16 3.99 -1.31
N ALA A 48 7.43 3.60 -1.28
CA ALA A 48 8.50 4.35 -0.63
C ALA A 48 8.75 5.73 -1.26
N VAL A 49 8.53 5.87 -2.58
CA VAL A 49 8.86 7.09 -3.35
C VAL A 49 7.62 7.93 -3.70
N GLY A 50 6.45 7.32 -3.87
CA GLY A 50 5.27 7.95 -4.49
C GLY A 50 4.10 8.30 -3.58
N LEU A 51 4.10 7.87 -2.32
CA LEU A 51 2.96 8.06 -1.40
C LEU A 51 3.05 9.39 -0.64
N ASN A 52 2.73 10.51 -1.29
CA ASN A 52 2.76 11.82 -0.62
C ASN A 52 1.40 12.28 -0.08
N LYS A 53 0.31 11.51 -0.25
CA LYS A 53 -1.05 11.86 0.19
C LYS A 53 -1.89 10.58 0.33
N MET A 54 -1.84 9.93 1.49
CA MET A 54 -2.69 8.76 1.76
C MET A 54 -3.17 8.81 3.20
N LYS A 55 -4.00 9.82 3.52
CA LYS A 55 -4.54 10.00 4.89
C LYS A 55 -5.70 9.05 5.22
N THR A 56 -6.27 8.41 4.21
CA THR A 56 -7.51 7.61 4.33
C THR A 56 -7.24 6.15 4.66
N ALA A 57 -6.00 5.68 4.56
CA ALA A 57 -5.66 4.28 4.76
C ALA A 57 -5.43 3.95 6.23
N ASN A 58 -6.20 2.99 6.75
CA ASN A 58 -6.15 2.62 8.17
C ASN A 58 -5.53 1.24 8.40
N ILE A 59 -5.50 0.38 7.38
CA ILE A 59 -4.98 -0.98 7.48
C ILE A 59 -4.00 -1.19 6.35
N VAL A 60 -2.78 -1.61 6.69
CA VAL A 60 -1.70 -1.87 5.75
C VAL A 60 -1.33 -3.34 5.86
N HIS A 61 -1.52 -4.09 4.76
CA HIS A 61 -1.12 -5.47 4.65
C HIS A 61 0.20 -5.55 3.87
N ILE A 62 1.26 -6.00 4.53
CA ILE A 62 2.59 -6.19 3.93
C ILE A 62 2.76 -7.68 3.69
N ILE A 63 2.68 -8.05 2.42
CA ILE A 63 2.62 -9.45 1.96
C ILE A 63 3.96 -9.89 1.36
N GLU A 64 4.81 -8.95 0.95
CA GLU A 64 6.13 -9.25 0.39
C GLU A 64 7.24 -9.00 1.44
N PRO A 65 8.20 -9.92 1.59
CA PRO A 65 9.34 -9.71 2.46
C PRO A 65 10.28 -8.67 1.85
N GLN A 66 10.75 -7.75 2.67
CA GLN A 66 11.70 -6.74 2.25
C GLN A 66 13.05 -6.97 2.92
N TRP A 67 14.06 -7.29 2.11
CA TRP A 67 15.46 -7.49 2.53
C TRP A 67 16.06 -6.26 3.21
N ASN A 68 15.56 -5.07 2.87
CA ASN A 68 15.97 -3.82 3.50
C ASN A 68 14.86 -3.24 4.39
N PRO A 69 14.92 -3.44 5.72
CA PRO A 69 13.93 -2.91 6.66
C PRO A 69 13.70 -1.40 6.53
N SER A 70 14.70 -0.63 6.09
CA SER A 70 14.56 0.82 5.92
C SER A 70 13.59 1.20 4.80
N VAL A 71 13.48 0.40 3.73
CA VAL A 71 12.52 0.66 2.63
C VAL A 71 11.09 0.48 3.14
N GLU A 72 10.87 -0.54 3.96
CA GLU A 72 9.56 -0.77 4.57
C GLU A 72 9.20 0.34 5.55
N HIS A 73 10.12 0.69 6.46
CA HIS A 73 9.89 1.80 7.39
C HIS A 73 9.62 3.13 6.68
N GLN A 74 10.29 3.41 5.56
CA GLN A 74 10.00 4.58 4.74
C GLN A 74 8.59 4.53 4.15
N ALA A 75 8.18 3.39 3.58
CA ALA A 75 6.82 3.22 3.05
C ALA A 75 5.76 3.37 4.16
N ILE A 76 5.98 2.77 5.33
CA ILE A 76 5.12 2.90 6.51
C ILE A 76 5.04 4.37 6.97
N GLY A 77 6.18 5.07 7.09
CA GLY A 77 6.23 6.47 7.49
C GLY A 77 5.57 7.44 6.50
N ARG A 78 5.30 7.01 5.26
CA ARG A 78 4.50 7.76 4.30
C ARG A 78 3.00 7.59 4.52
N ILE A 79 2.58 6.42 5.01
CA ILE A 79 1.18 6.10 5.34
C ILE A 79 0.83 6.68 6.71
N ILE A 80 1.65 6.41 7.72
CA ILE A 80 1.51 6.96 9.06
C ILE A 80 2.00 8.40 9.04
N ARG A 81 1.07 9.34 8.92
CA ARG A 81 1.36 10.77 9.09
C ARG A 81 0.83 11.28 10.41
N LEU A 82 1.63 12.16 11.03
CA LEU A 82 1.21 13.00 12.14
C LEU A 82 -0.04 13.79 11.72
N GLY A 83 -1.14 13.63 12.45
CA GLY A 83 -2.44 14.26 12.15
C GLY A 83 -3.49 13.36 11.48
N GLN A 84 -3.24 12.05 11.34
CA GLN A 84 -4.30 11.09 11.00
C GLN A 84 -5.10 10.76 12.27
N GLU A 85 -6.42 11.00 12.25
CA GLU A 85 -7.29 10.76 13.41
C GLU A 85 -7.52 9.28 13.70
N LYS A 86 -7.35 8.42 12.69
CA LYS A 86 -7.63 7.00 12.77
C LYS A 86 -6.35 6.21 12.99
N THR A 87 -6.37 5.30 13.96
CA THR A 87 -5.26 4.38 14.22
C THR A 87 -4.94 3.55 12.98
N VAL A 88 -3.67 3.56 12.57
CA VAL A 88 -3.16 2.74 11.47
C VAL A 88 -2.70 1.39 12.02
N LYS A 89 -3.26 0.30 11.52
CA LYS A 89 -2.82 -1.07 11.82
C LYS A 89 -1.95 -1.60 10.69
N ILE A 90 -0.76 -2.06 11.03
CA ILE A 90 0.14 -2.74 10.10
C ILE A 90 0.09 -4.23 10.38
N VAL A 91 -0.15 -5.02 9.35
CA VAL A 91 -0.13 -6.48 9.40
C VAL A 91 0.97 -6.95 8.47
N ARG A 92 2.01 -7.57 9.04
CA ARG A 92 3.06 -8.24 8.28
C ARG A 92 2.79 -9.75 8.29
N TYR A 93 2.82 -10.34 7.11
CA TYR A 93 2.75 -11.80 6.96
C TYR A 93 4.17 -12.33 6.90
N ILE A 94 4.51 -13.25 7.81
CA ILE A 94 5.83 -13.87 7.91
C ILE A 94 5.62 -15.37 7.88
N MET A 95 6.27 -16.06 6.93
CA MET A 95 6.27 -17.51 6.87
C MET A 95 7.34 -18.10 7.78
N GLU A 96 6.93 -19.01 8.65
CA GLU A 96 7.84 -19.71 9.55
C GLU A 96 8.81 -20.63 8.78
N GLY A 97 10.09 -20.62 9.16
CA GLY A 97 11.13 -21.41 8.50
C GLY A 97 11.60 -20.86 7.14
N SER A 98 11.24 -19.63 6.80
CA SER A 98 11.65 -18.97 5.56
C SER A 98 12.68 -17.86 5.80
N VAL A 99 13.24 -17.33 4.70
CA VAL A 99 14.13 -16.14 4.70
C VAL A 99 13.49 -14.88 5.29
N GLU A 100 12.18 -14.90 5.57
CA GLU A 100 11.44 -13.79 6.17
C GLU A 100 11.57 -13.75 7.70
N LYS A 101 12.05 -14.83 8.34
CA LYS A 101 12.20 -14.97 9.81
C LYS A 101 13.58 -14.50 10.32
N VAL A 102 14.44 -13.96 9.44
CA VAL A 102 15.85 -13.64 9.76
C VAL A 102 15.97 -12.34 10.51
#